data_AF-A0A1V5Z5W9-F1
#
_entry.id   AF-A0A1V5Z5W9-F1
#
_cell.length_a   1.000
_cell.length_b   1.000
_cell.length_c   1.000
_cell.angle_alpha   90.00
_cell.angle_beta   90.00
_cell.angle_gamma   90.00
#
_symmetry.space_group_name_H-M   'P 1'
#
loop_
_entity.id
_entity.type
_entity.pdbx_description
1 polymer ?
#
loop_
_entity_poly.entity_id
_entity_poly.type
_entity_poly.pdbx_seq_one_letter_code
_entity_poly.pdbx_strand_id
1 'polypeptide(L)'
;MAEGKTPEEACESAAPKVSEEELKEIIGRIVASRSEFIKERGGAATGPIMGVVMKEVRGSVDGKIVNQILREAISQVLKNSG
;
A
#
# COMPACT_ATOMS: atom_id res chain seq x y z
N MET A 1 -35.83 12.46 -1.81
CA MET A 1 -34.92 12.50 -2.98
C MET A 1 -33.55 12.14 -2.45
N ALA A 2 -32.89 11.14 -3.05
CA ALA A 2 -31.62 10.62 -2.57
C ALA A 2 -30.46 11.50 -3.06
N GLU A 3 -29.75 12.15 -2.14
CA GLU A 3 -28.46 12.78 -2.44
C GLU A 3 -27.36 11.72 -2.34
N GLY A 4 -27.22 10.95 -3.42
CA GLY A 4 -26.03 10.17 -3.68
C GLY A 4 -24.90 11.11 -4.07
N LYS A 5 -23.92 11.28 -3.18
CA LYS A 5 -22.62 11.84 -3.54
C LYS A 5 -21.83 10.76 -4.28
N THR A 6 -21.57 10.96 -5.56
CA THR A 6 -20.60 10.19 -6.37
C THR A 6 -19.93 11.16 -7.34
N PRO A 7 -18.72 10.88 -7.86
CA PRO A 7 -17.53 10.28 -7.24
C PRO A 7 -16.38 11.31 -7.19
N GLU A 8 -15.47 11.21 -6.22
CA GLU A 8 -14.36 12.15 -6.01
C GLU A 8 -13.23 12.10 -7.06
N GLU A 9 -13.38 11.44 -8.21
CA GLU A 9 -12.24 11.10 -9.05
C GLU A 9 -12.33 11.72 -10.44
N ALA A 10 -12.29 13.05 -10.47
CA ALA A 10 -11.84 13.76 -11.65
C ALA A 10 -10.32 13.59 -11.76
N CYS A 11 -9.93 12.70 -12.66
CA CYS A 11 -8.61 12.52 -13.24
C CYS A 11 -7.77 13.82 -13.24
N GLU A 12 -6.87 13.99 -12.27
CA GLU A 12 -5.79 14.97 -12.39
C GLU A 12 -4.57 14.26 -12.96
N SER A 13 -4.61 14.18 -14.29
CA SER A 13 -3.54 13.76 -15.16
C SER A 13 -2.33 14.69 -15.01
N ALA A 14 -1.34 14.34 -14.19
CA ALA A 14 0.01 14.91 -14.23
C ALA A 14 0.98 14.10 -13.33
N ALA A 15 1.71 13.15 -13.91
CA ALA A 15 2.77 12.36 -13.26
C ALA A 15 2.33 11.52 -12.02
N PRO A 16 3.06 10.45 -11.66
CA PRO A 16 2.90 9.89 -10.33
C PRO A 16 3.23 10.98 -9.31
N LYS A 17 2.25 11.44 -8.52
CA LYS A 17 2.49 12.39 -7.41
C LYS A 17 3.46 11.83 -6.37
N VAL A 18 3.61 10.51 -6.34
CA VAL A 18 4.44 9.77 -5.39
C VAL A 18 5.63 9.18 -6.14
N SER A 19 6.84 9.62 -5.79
CA SER A 19 8.08 9.02 -6.29
C SER A 19 8.29 7.60 -5.75
N GLU A 20 9.14 6.79 -6.39
CA GLU A 20 9.45 5.44 -5.91
C GLU A 20 10.02 5.45 -4.47
N GLU A 21 10.86 6.43 -4.15
CA GLU A 21 11.39 6.66 -2.80
C GLU A 21 10.28 6.90 -1.77
N GLU A 22 9.36 7.81 -2.06
CA GLU A 22 8.23 8.13 -1.18
C GLU A 22 7.29 6.91 -1.04
N LEU A 23 7.08 6.16 -2.12
CA LEU A 23 6.33 4.90 -2.07
C LEU A 23 6.99 3.89 -1.14
N LYS A 24 8.32 3.73 -1.21
CA LYS A 24 9.07 2.84 -0.30
C LYS A 24 8.94 3.29 1.14
N GLU A 25 8.98 4.59 1.41
CA GLU A 25 8.78 5.13 2.76
C GLU A 25 7.36 4.87 3.29
N ILE A 26 6.34 5.11 2.47
CA ILE A 26 4.93 4.85 2.81
C ILE A 26 4.74 3.36 3.13
N ILE A 27 5.17 2.49 2.23
CA ILE A 27 5.08 1.04 2.41
C ILE A 27 5.84 0.62 3.67
N GLY A 28 7.06 1.12 3.86
CA GLY A 28 7.89 0.82 5.03
C GLY A 28 7.21 1.20 6.34
N ARG A 29 6.60 2.39 6.42
CA ARG A 29 5.84 2.85 7.59
C ARG A 29 4.64 1.95 7.87
N ILE A 30 3.85 1.63 6.84
CA ILE A 30 2.66 0.76 6.98
C ILE A 30 3.05 -0.65 7.42
N VAL A 31 4.08 -1.22 6.80
CA VAL A 31 4.60 -2.56 7.12
C VAL A 31 5.19 -2.61 8.53
N ALA A 32 5.95 -1.60 8.95
CA ALA A 32 6.50 -1.51 10.30
C ALA A 32 5.37 -1.40 11.35
N SER A 33 4.41 -0.50 11.12
CA SER A 33 3.25 -0.31 12.00
C SER A 33 2.36 -1.55 12.11
N ARG A 34 2.36 -2.40 11.08
CA ARG A 34 1.56 -3.65 11.04
C ARG A 34 2.44 -4.90 11.07
N SER A 35 3.66 -4.78 11.58
CA SER A 35 4.62 -5.88 11.57
C SER A 35 4.14 -7.08 12.39
N GLU A 36 3.50 -6.87 13.54
CA GLU A 36 2.87 -7.94 14.33
C GLU A 36 1.77 -8.66 13.55
N PHE A 37 0.89 -7.93 12.89
CA PHE A 37 -0.15 -8.50 12.03
C PHE A 37 0.45 -9.31 10.87
N ILE A 38 1.54 -8.81 10.28
CA ILE A 38 2.27 -9.51 9.21
C ILE A 38 2.89 -10.80 9.75
N LYS A 39 3.49 -10.79 10.93
CA LYS A 39 4.08 -11.99 11.55
C LYS A 39 3.00 -13.03 11.88
N GLU A 40 1.85 -12.60 12.39
CA GLU A 40 0.72 -13.49 12.72
C GLU A 40 0.08 -14.12 11.45
N ARG A 41 -0.14 -13.31 10.41
CA ARG A 41 -0.82 -13.74 9.18
C ARG A 41 0.13 -14.31 8.12
N GLY A 42 1.43 -14.07 8.23
CA GLY A 42 2.42 -14.41 7.22
C GLY A 42 2.14 -13.75 5.86
N GLY A 43 2.31 -14.53 4.79
CA GLY A 43 2.05 -14.07 3.42
C GLY A 43 0.60 -13.65 3.14
N ALA A 44 -0.37 -14.13 3.94
CA ALA A 44 -1.77 -13.74 3.81
C ALA A 44 -2.04 -12.27 4.18
N ALA A 45 -1.11 -11.61 4.89
CA ALA A 45 -1.18 -10.18 5.19
C ALA A 45 -1.11 -9.29 3.93
N THR A 46 -0.54 -9.79 2.84
CA THR A 46 -0.30 -8.98 1.62
C THR A 46 -1.56 -8.31 1.08
N GLY A 47 -2.69 -9.03 1.01
CA GLY A 47 -3.96 -8.48 0.51
C GLY A 47 -4.51 -7.34 1.39
N PRO A 48 -4.70 -7.57 2.70
CA PRO A 48 -5.12 -6.52 3.63
C PRO A 48 -4.19 -5.30 3.65
N ILE A 49 -2.87 -5.50 3.63
CA ILE A 49 -1.90 -4.40 3.63
C ILE A 49 -1.94 -3.63 2.31
N MET A 50 -2.07 -4.32 1.17
CA MET A 50 -2.21 -3.68 -0.14
C MET A 50 -3.37 -2.70 -0.18
N GLY A 51 -4.53 -3.07 0.39
CA GLY A 51 -5.69 -2.18 0.47
C GLY A 51 -5.41 -0.91 1.28
N VAL A 52 -4.57 -0.98 2.31
CA VAL A 52 -4.15 0.19 3.10
C VAL A 52 -3.20 1.08 2.28
N VAL A 53 -2.19 0.47 1.64
CA VAL A 53 -1.24 1.21 0.80
C VAL A 53 -1.94 1.92 -0.36
N MET A 54 -2.87 1.23 -1.04
CA MET A 54 -3.67 1.79 -2.14
C MET A 54 -4.50 3.00 -1.73
N LYS A 55 -5.04 2.99 -0.51
CA LYS A 55 -5.74 4.14 0.08
C LYS A 55 -4.79 5.30 0.39
N GLU A 56 -3.60 5.00 0.92
CA GLU A 56 -2.60 6.01 1.26
C GLU A 56 -2.12 6.76 0.01
N VAL A 57 -1.78 6.03 -1.06
CA VAL A 57 -1.35 6.61 -2.33
C VAL A 57 -2.52 7.11 -3.19
N ARG A 58 -3.77 6.94 -2.73
CA ARG A 58 -5.02 7.31 -3.43
C ARG A 58 -5.07 6.83 -4.88
N GLY A 59 -4.56 5.63 -5.15
CA GLY A 59 -4.48 5.10 -6.52
C GLY A 59 -3.55 5.86 -7.48
N SER A 60 -2.71 6.77 -6.98
CA SER A 60 -1.81 7.61 -7.80
C SER A 60 -0.60 6.85 -8.36
N VAL A 61 -0.43 5.57 -8.03
CA VAL A 61 0.73 4.75 -8.39
C VAL A 61 0.30 3.42 -9.00
N ASP A 62 1.07 2.91 -9.96
CA ASP A 62 0.83 1.62 -10.59
C ASP A 62 0.85 0.49 -9.55
N GLY A 63 -0.26 -0.23 -9.47
CA GLY A 63 -0.42 -1.31 -8.50
C GLY A 63 0.58 -2.46 -8.65
N LYS A 64 1.19 -2.66 -9.83
CA LYS A 64 2.28 -3.63 -10.02
C LYS A 64 3.53 -3.21 -9.24
N ILE A 65 3.91 -1.92 -9.32
CA ILE A 65 5.07 -1.38 -8.61
C ILE A 65 4.84 -1.46 -7.10
N VAL A 66 3.65 -1.04 -6.65
CA VAL A 66 3.26 -1.15 -5.23
C VAL A 66 3.34 -2.59 -4.76
N ASN A 67 2.85 -3.55 -5.55
CA ASN A 67 2.82 -4.96 -5.21
C ASN A 67 4.22 -5.56 -5.09
N GLN A 68 5.11 -5.20 -6.03
CA GLN A 68 6.50 -5.63 -5.98
C GLN A 68 7.18 -5.16 -4.68
N ILE A 69 7.16 -3.85 -4.41
CA ILE A 69 7.82 -3.27 -3.23
C ILE A 69 7.19 -3.77 -1.93
N LEU A 70 5.86 -3.88 -1.88
CA LEU A 70 5.15 -4.36 -0.70
C LEU A 70 5.50 -5.82 -0.38
N ARG A 71 5.56 -6.70 -1.39
CA ARG A 71 5.93 -8.11 -1.19
C ARG A 71 7.34 -8.23 -0.65
N GLU A 72 8.28 -7.45 -1.17
CA GLU A 72 9.66 -7.42 -0.69
C GLU A 72 9.72 -6.98 0.78
N ALA A 73 9.04 -5.89 1.14
CA ALA A 73 8.99 -5.38 2.51
C ALA A 73 8.38 -6.39 3.49
N ILE A 74 7.24 -7.00 3.13
CA ILE A 74 6.60 -8.06 3.93
C ILE A 74 7.54 -9.26 4.09
N SER A 75 8.17 -9.70 2.99
CA SER A 75 9.09 -10.83 3.04
C SER A 75 10.29 -10.54 3.96
N GLN A 76 10.81 -9.32 3.99
CA GLN A 76 11.86 -8.94 4.92
C GLN A 76 11.41 -9.01 6.37
N VAL A 77 10.21 -8.53 6.71
CA VAL A 77 9.66 -8.64 8.07
C VAL A 77 9.56 -10.11 8.52
N LEU A 78 9.09 -10.98 7.62
CA LEU A 78 8.97 -12.41 7.91
C LEU A 78 10.34 -13.10 8.05
N LYS A 79 11.32 -12.74 7.21
CA LYS A 79 12.69 -13.26 7.30
C LYS A 79 13.42 -12.81 8.58
N ASN A 80 13.18 -11.58 9.03
CA ASN A 80 13.79 -11.03 10.24
C ASN A 80 13.07 -11.46 11.54
N SER A 81 12.11 -12.38 11.44
CA SER A 81 11.39 -12.95 12.59
C SER A 81 11.73 -14.43 12.81
N GLY A 82 12.75 -14.95 12.11
CA GLY A 82 13.32 -16.28 12.29
C GLY A 82 14.59 -16.28 13.12
#